data_AF-A0A835HKP3-F1
#
_entry.id   AF-A0A835HKP3-F1
#
_cell.length_a   1.000
_cell.length_b   1.000
_cell.length_c   1.000
_cell.angle_alpha   90.00
_cell.angle_beta   90.00
_cell.angle_gamma   90.00
#
_symmetry.space_group_name_H-M   'P 1'
#
loop_
_entity.id
_entity.type
_entity.pdbx_description
1 polymer ?
#
loop_
_entity_poly.entity_id
_entity_poly.type
_entity_poly.pdbx_seq_one_letter_code
_entity_poly.pdbx_strand_id
1 'polypeptide(L)'
;MDEPTSGLDARATAIVMRTVRNIVDTGKTVVCTIHQPIIDIFEAFDELFLMKRGEEIYVGPLGHNSCHLIKYFEVSPNPNLIMRNKLLIKELSVPPPSSKDLYFSTQYSQPILTQCMACLWKQHLSYWRDPAYTAVQIFFTIVVALMFGSIFWKQGSQTFRKQVQCNGFHLYNSSIIGTQNASTVQPVVVV
;
A
#
# COMPACT_ATOMS: atom_id res chain seq x y z
N MET A 1 11.71 -1.64 -2.07
CA MET A 1 11.02 -1.18 -0.84
C MET A 1 11.01 0.32 -0.88
N ASP A 2 9.85 0.93 -0.73
CA ASP A 2 9.75 2.39 -0.75
C ASP A 2 9.77 2.92 0.68
N GLU A 3 10.75 3.77 1.01
CA GLU A 3 10.93 4.45 2.29
C GLU A 3 10.70 3.60 3.57
N PRO A 4 11.42 2.47 3.76
CA PRO A 4 11.16 1.53 4.87
C PRO A 4 11.47 2.10 6.27
N THR A 5 12.09 3.28 6.34
CA THR A 5 12.52 3.95 7.58
C THR A 5 11.65 5.15 7.95
N SER A 6 10.67 5.50 7.10
CA SER A 6 9.83 6.68 7.31
C SER A 6 8.92 6.51 8.53
N GLY A 7 8.89 7.51 9.40
CA GLY A 7 8.08 7.50 10.63
C GLY A 7 8.60 6.62 11.77
N LEU A 8 9.80 6.05 11.66
CA LEU A 8 10.42 5.22 12.70
C LEU A 8 11.44 5.98 13.54
N ASP A 9 11.57 5.61 14.81
CA ASP A 9 12.67 6.03 15.66
C ASP A 9 13.95 5.23 15.35
N ALA A 10 15.11 5.74 15.75
CA ALA A 10 16.41 5.16 15.39
C ALA A 10 16.53 3.66 15.74
N ARG A 11 15.92 3.21 16.86
CA ARG A 11 15.97 1.79 17.25
C ARG A 11 15.12 0.93 16.33
N ALA A 12 13.87 1.32 16.07
CA ALA A 12 13.01 0.56 15.15
C ALA A 12 13.63 0.49 13.75
N THR A 13 14.20 1.59 13.28
CA THR A 13 14.88 1.63 11.98
C THR A 13 16.04 0.64 11.91
N ALA A 14 16.88 0.56 12.94
CA ALA A 14 17.98 -0.41 12.99
C ALA A 14 17.49 -1.87 12.97
N ILE A 15 16.35 -2.16 13.61
CA ILE A 15 15.75 -3.50 13.60
C ILE A 15 15.24 -3.87 12.19
N VAL A 16 14.55 -2.93 11.53
CA VAL A 16 14.05 -3.12 10.15
C VAL A 16 15.22 -3.36 9.21
N MET A 17 16.26 -2.53 9.26
CA MET A 17 17.43 -2.65 8.40
C MET A 17 18.23 -3.93 8.65
N ARG A 18 18.32 -4.40 9.91
CA ARG A 18 18.91 -5.72 10.22
C ARG A 18 18.11 -6.87 9.60
N THR A 19 16.79 -6.77 9.62
CA THR A 19 15.92 -7.78 9.00
C THR A 19 16.06 -7.79 7.49
N VAL A 20 16.10 -6.61 6.87
CA VAL A 20 16.42 -6.46 5.44
C VAL A 20 17.78 -7.07 5.12
N ARG A 21 18.78 -6.85 5.98
CA ARG A 21 20.11 -7.41 5.77
C ARG A 21 20.08 -8.94 5.76
N ASN A 22 19.43 -9.56 6.75
CA ASN A 22 19.27 -11.00 6.82
C ASN A 22 18.57 -11.57 5.56
N ILE A 23 17.62 -10.83 4.98
CA ILE A 23 16.95 -11.25 3.73
C ILE A 23 17.94 -11.22 2.56
N VAL A 24 18.79 -10.19 2.47
CA VAL A 24 19.81 -10.13 1.41
C VAL A 24 20.83 -11.25 1.57
N ASP A 25 21.20 -11.60 2.80
CA ASP A 25 22.12 -12.71 3.08
C ASP A 25 21.56 -14.08 2.62
N THR A 26 20.25 -14.20 2.39
CA THR A 26 19.65 -15.38 1.75
C THR A 26 19.85 -15.45 0.21
N GLY A 27 20.58 -14.49 -0.37
CA GLY A 27 20.83 -14.41 -1.81
C GLY A 27 19.76 -13.65 -2.58
N LYS A 28 18.95 -12.81 -1.91
CA LYS A 28 17.91 -11.99 -2.55
C LYS A 28 18.40 -10.56 -2.78
N THR A 29 18.17 -10.03 -3.97
CA THR A 29 18.43 -8.62 -4.26
C THR A 29 17.32 -7.74 -3.68
N VAL A 30 17.70 -6.77 -2.84
CA VAL A 30 16.76 -5.78 -2.29
C VAL A 30 17.18 -4.40 -2.75
N VAL A 31 16.25 -3.68 -3.39
CA VAL A 31 16.40 -2.27 -3.75
C VAL A 31 15.49 -1.46 -2.84
N CYS A 32 16.00 -0.42 -2.21
CA CYS A 32 15.18 0.47 -1.40
C CYS A 32 15.55 1.95 -1.57
N THR A 33 14.55 2.81 -1.45
CA THR A 33 14.69 4.26 -1.34
C THR A 33 14.73 4.63 0.13
N ILE A 34 15.68 5.46 0.54
CA ILE A 34 15.72 5.97 1.92
C ILE A 34 15.76 7.49 1.89
N HIS A 35 14.84 8.07 2.65
CA HIS A 35 14.88 9.48 2.99
C HIS A 35 15.69 9.66 4.29
N GLN A 36 16.77 10.44 4.23
CA GLN A 36 17.58 10.84 5.40
C GLN A 36 18.09 9.68 6.29
N PRO A 37 18.98 8.80 5.78
CA PRO A 37 19.57 7.73 6.59
C PRO A 37 20.53 8.29 7.65
N ILE A 38 20.55 7.66 8.83
CA ILE A 38 21.66 7.82 9.78
C ILE A 38 22.91 7.11 9.23
N ILE A 39 24.10 7.53 9.67
CA ILE A 39 25.38 7.03 9.15
C ILE A 39 25.50 5.50 9.25
N ASP A 40 25.12 4.91 10.38
CA ASP A 40 25.19 3.46 10.60
C ASP A 40 24.33 2.67 9.60
N ILE A 41 23.20 3.24 9.19
CA ILE A 41 22.30 2.61 8.20
C ILE A 41 22.83 2.85 6.79
N PHE A 42 23.34 4.05 6.53
CA PHE A 42 23.93 4.39 5.25
C PHE A 42 25.11 3.47 4.93
N GLU A 43 25.99 3.22 5.90
CA GLU A 43 27.15 2.33 5.74
C GLU A 43 26.80 0.85 5.68
N ALA A 44 25.58 0.46 6.05
CA ALA A 44 25.12 -0.92 5.92
C ALA A 44 24.78 -1.31 4.47
N PHE A 45 24.75 -0.35 3.53
CA PHE A 45 24.48 -0.60 2.12
C PHE A 45 25.70 -1.08 1.35
N ASP A 46 25.48 -2.05 0.48
CA ASP A 46 26.52 -2.57 -0.42
C ASP A 46 26.82 -1.58 -1.55
N GLU A 47 25.76 -1.03 -2.16
CA GLU A 47 25.81 -0.10 -3.29
C GLU A 47 24.86 1.09 -3.08
N LEU A 48 25.25 2.26 -3.59
CA LEU A 48 24.43 3.48 -3.60
C LEU A 48 24.08 3.83 -5.03
N PHE A 49 22.80 4.11 -5.24
CA PHE A 49 22.28 4.73 -6.46
C PHE A 49 21.78 6.14 -6.12
N LEU A 50 22.58 7.16 -6.45
CA LEU A 50 22.29 8.57 -6.16
C LEU A 50 21.78 9.29 -7.40
N MET A 51 20.64 9.96 -7.28
CA MET A 51 20.01 10.72 -8.36
C MET A 51 19.77 12.19 -7.99
N LYS A 52 19.76 13.07 -9.00
CA LYS A 52 19.31 14.46 -8.89
C LYS A 52 18.61 14.87 -10.18
N ARG A 53 17.38 15.39 -10.05
CA ARG A 53 16.55 15.87 -11.19
C ARG A 53 16.38 14.83 -12.30
N GLY A 54 16.29 13.55 -11.94
CA GLY A 54 16.17 12.45 -12.91
C GLY A 54 17.48 12.03 -13.58
N GLU A 55 18.60 12.66 -13.22
CA GLU A 55 19.93 12.25 -13.66
C GLU A 55 20.65 11.47 -12.55
N GLU A 56 21.37 10.43 -12.96
CA GLU A 56 22.29 9.69 -12.11
C GLU A 56 23.51 10.56 -11.77
N ILE A 57 23.80 10.73 -10.48
CA ILE A 57 25.02 11.38 -10.02
C ILE A 57 26.10 10.34 -9.70
N TYR A 58 25.73 9.24 -9.05
CA TYR A 58 26.66 8.21 -8.60
C TYR A 58 25.97 6.86 -8.52
N VAL A 59 26.59 5.84 -9.10
CA VAL A 59 26.21 4.44 -8.95
C VAL A 59 27.45 3.63 -8.67
N GLY A 60 27.47 2.95 -7.53
CA GLY A 60 28.57 2.07 -7.17
C GLY A 60 28.60 1.70 -5.70
N PRO A 61 29.60 0.88 -5.32
CA PRO A 61 29.76 0.43 -3.95
C PRO A 61 30.19 1.56 -3.04
N LEU A 62 29.57 1.71 -1.86
CA LEU A 62 29.96 2.74 -0.88
C LEU A 62 31.40 2.55 -0.41
N GLY A 63 31.83 1.28 -0.25
CA GLY A 63 33.09 0.92 0.39
C GLY A 63 33.05 1.13 1.91
N HIS A 64 34.13 0.72 2.59
CA HIS A 64 34.22 0.91 4.04
C HIS A 64 34.24 2.41 4.39
N ASN A 65 33.40 2.82 5.34
CA ASN A 65 33.20 4.21 5.73
C ASN A 65 32.92 5.16 4.56
N SER A 66 32.18 4.69 3.55
CA SER A 66 31.82 5.48 2.36
C SER A 66 33.01 6.02 1.56
N CYS A 67 34.20 5.41 1.68
CA CYS A 67 35.43 5.94 1.10
C CYS A 67 35.39 6.10 -0.43
N HIS A 68 34.66 5.22 -1.13
CA HIS A 68 34.53 5.31 -2.59
C HIS A 68 33.66 6.50 -3.00
N LEU A 69 32.59 6.76 -2.24
CA LEU A 69 31.70 7.89 -2.44
C LEU A 69 32.42 9.21 -2.15
N ILE A 70 33.15 9.29 -1.03
CA ILE A 70 33.94 10.47 -0.66
C ILE A 70 34.95 10.78 -1.77
N LYS A 71 35.73 9.77 -2.20
CA LYS A 71 36.70 9.92 -3.28
C LYS A 71 36.05 10.36 -4.60
N TYR A 72 34.85 9.87 -4.90
CA TYR A 72 34.11 10.28 -6.09
C TYR A 72 33.74 11.77 -6.07
N PHE A 73 33.42 12.33 -4.90
CA PHE A 73 33.09 13.75 -4.75
C PHE A 73 34.32 14.65 -4.57
N GLU A 74 35.40 14.14 -3.98
CA GLU A 74 36.66 14.88 -3.82
C GLU A 74 37.41 15.07 -5.14
N VAL A 75 37.38 14.06 -6.01
CA VAL A 75 37.92 14.15 -7.36
C VAL A 75 36.82 14.75 -8.24
N SER A 76 36.98 16.04 -8.60
CA SER A 76 36.13 16.80 -9.54
C SER A 76 35.46 15.89 -10.60
N PRO A 77 34.16 16.07 -10.91
CA PRO A 77 33.33 15.11 -11.65
C PRO A 77 34.08 14.63 -12.89
N ASN A 78 34.59 13.40 -12.83
CA ASN A 78 35.38 12.86 -13.91
C ASN A 78 34.43 12.54 -15.05
N PRO A 79 34.47 13.26 -16.19
CA PRO A 79 33.51 13.08 -17.28
C PRO A 79 33.56 11.65 -17.82
N ASN A 80 34.69 10.95 -17.66
CA ASN A 80 34.85 9.56 -18.08
C ASN A 80 33.99 8.58 -17.26
N LEU A 81 33.73 8.86 -15.97
CA LEU A 81 32.95 7.99 -15.10
C LEU A 81 31.46 8.10 -15.42
N ILE A 82 30.97 9.33 -15.60
CA ILE A 82 29.60 9.60 -16.08
C ILE A 82 29.40 8.99 -17.46
N MET A 83 30.37 9.15 -18.37
CA MET A 83 30.31 8.57 -19.71
C MET A 83 30.29 7.03 -19.67
N ARG A 84 31.11 6.41 -18.81
CA ARG A 84 31.13 4.96 -18.61
C ARG A 84 29.80 4.43 -18.07
N ASN A 85 29.20 5.09 -17.09
CA ASN A 85 27.90 4.67 -16.54
C ASN A 85 26.79 4.79 -17.60
N LYS A 86 26.79 5.86 -18.41
CA LYS A 86 25.89 5.99 -19.56
C LYS A 86 26.07 4.86 -20.59
N LEU A 87 27.31 4.44 -20.84
CA LEU A 87 27.61 3.31 -21.72
C LEU A 87 27.16 1.98 -21.11
N LEU A 88 27.43 1.75 -19.82
CA LEU A 88 27.00 0.55 -19.10
C LEU A 88 25.47 0.43 -19.07
N ILE A 89 24.74 1.52 -18.83
CA ILE A 89 23.27 1.52 -18.91
C ILE A 89 22.81 1.15 -20.31
N LYS A 90 23.45 1.70 -21.35
CA LYS A 90 23.10 1.38 -22.73
C LYS A 90 23.38 -0.10 -23.07
N GLU A 91 24.49 -0.63 -22.58
CA GLU A 91 24.86 -2.05 -22.74
C GLU A 91 23.88 -2.96 -21.99
N LEU A 92 23.61 -2.67 -20.72
CA LEU A 92 22.70 -3.43 -19.85
C LEU A 92 21.22 -3.25 -20.21
N SER A 93 20.86 -2.20 -20.95
CA SER A 93 19.51 -2.02 -21.50
C SER A 93 19.19 -3.02 -22.62
N VAL A 94 20.23 -3.62 -23.21
CA VAL A 94 20.09 -4.68 -24.20
C VAL A 94 20.31 -6.02 -23.49
N PRO A 95 19.31 -6.91 -23.43
CA PRO A 95 19.48 -8.21 -22.80
C PRO A 95 20.60 -9.01 -23.51
N PRO A 96 21.48 -9.71 -22.78
CA PRO A 96 22.46 -10.60 -23.37
C PRO A 96 21.78 -11.62 -24.30
N PRO A 97 22.40 -12.02 -25.43
CA PRO A 97 21.79 -12.93 -26.39
C PRO A 97 21.46 -14.34 -25.84
N SER A 98 21.94 -14.68 -24.63
CA SER A 98 21.66 -15.91 -23.90
C SER A 98 20.76 -15.74 -22.66
N SER A 99 20.33 -14.52 -22.33
CA SER A 99 19.45 -14.30 -21.18
C SER A 99 18.01 -14.67 -21.54
N LYS A 100 17.36 -15.43 -20.66
CA LYS A 100 15.92 -15.70 -20.74
C LYS A 100 15.20 -14.66 -19.91
N ASP A 101 14.09 -14.16 -20.42
CA ASP A 101 13.20 -13.28 -19.65
C ASP A 101 12.74 -13.99 -18.37
N LEU A 102 12.45 -13.19 -17.33
CA LEU A 102 11.84 -13.68 -16.09
C LEU A 102 10.51 -14.36 -16.43
N TYR A 103 10.54 -15.69 -16.51
CA TYR A 103 9.37 -16.50 -16.78
C TYR A 103 8.72 -16.92 -15.47
N PHE A 104 7.50 -16.43 -15.25
CA PHE A 104 6.63 -16.90 -14.18
C PHE A 104 5.64 -17.92 -14.74
N SER A 105 5.46 -19.05 -14.07
CA SER A 105 4.56 -20.12 -14.51
C SER A 105 3.09 -19.68 -14.59
N THR A 106 2.71 -18.68 -13.80
CA THR A 106 1.38 -18.09 -13.79
C THR A 106 1.50 -16.56 -13.70
N GLN A 107 0.58 -15.85 -14.37
CA GLN A 107 0.49 -14.38 -14.28
C GLN A 107 0.18 -13.92 -12.85
N TYR A 108 -0.56 -14.73 -12.09
CA TYR A 108 -0.93 -14.47 -10.70
C TYR A 108 -0.47 -15.60 -9.80
N SER A 109 -0.10 -15.30 -8.55
CA SER A 109 0.33 -16.32 -7.58
C SER A 109 -0.78 -17.33 -7.23
N GLN A 110 -2.05 -16.91 -7.29
CA GLN A 110 -3.23 -17.70 -6.92
C GLN A 110 -4.44 -17.36 -7.81
N PRO A 111 -5.45 -18.23 -7.95
CA PRO A 111 -6.65 -17.95 -8.74
C PRO A 111 -7.53 -16.86 -8.12
N ILE A 112 -8.34 -16.22 -8.97
CA ILE A 112 -9.14 -15.04 -8.59
C ILE A 112 -10.13 -15.31 -7.45
N LEU A 113 -10.71 -16.51 -7.41
CA LEU A 113 -11.65 -16.89 -6.35
C LEU A 113 -10.96 -16.99 -4.99
N THR A 114 -9.75 -17.56 -4.93
CA THR A 114 -8.97 -17.65 -3.70
C THR A 114 -8.54 -16.27 -3.21
N GLN A 115 -8.09 -15.40 -4.12
CA GLN A 115 -7.77 -14.01 -3.77
C GLN A 115 -9.01 -13.25 -3.28
N CYS A 116 -10.14 -13.40 -3.97
CA CYS A 116 -11.41 -12.76 -3.60
C CYS A 116 -11.90 -13.22 -2.22
N MET A 117 -11.93 -14.53 -1.98
CA MET A 117 -12.30 -15.07 -0.67
C MET A 117 -11.34 -14.63 0.43
N ALA A 118 -10.02 -14.56 0.16
CA ALA A 118 -9.04 -14.05 1.12
C ALA A 118 -9.29 -12.56 1.44
N CYS A 119 -9.60 -11.74 0.43
CA CYS A 119 -9.95 -10.33 0.63
C CYS A 119 -11.24 -10.17 1.44
N LEU A 120 -12.31 -10.92 1.11
CA LEU A 120 -13.58 -10.89 1.85
C LEU A 120 -13.39 -11.36 3.29
N TRP A 121 -12.59 -12.40 3.52
CA TRP A 121 -12.24 -12.88 4.85
C TRP A 121 -11.49 -11.82 5.65
N LYS A 122 -10.46 -11.19 5.06
CA LYS A 122 -9.70 -10.10 5.70
C LYS A 122 -10.61 -8.91 6.03
N GLN A 123 -11.51 -8.56 5.11
CA GLN A 123 -12.48 -7.48 5.32
C GLN A 123 -13.45 -7.81 6.45
N HIS A 124 -13.98 -9.04 6.49
CA HIS A 124 -14.87 -9.50 7.54
C HIS A 124 -14.16 -9.45 8.91
N LEU A 125 -12.93 -9.94 9.00
CA LEU A 125 -12.16 -9.91 10.23
C LEU A 125 -11.81 -8.49 10.67
N SER A 126 -11.48 -7.60 9.74
CA SER A 126 -11.22 -6.18 10.03
C SER A 126 -12.47 -5.50 10.58
N TYR A 127 -13.64 -5.80 9.98
CA TYR A 127 -14.92 -5.25 10.43
C TYR A 127 -15.25 -5.66 11.86
N TRP A 128 -15.07 -6.93 12.22
CA TRP A 128 -15.33 -7.41 13.58
C TRP A 128 -14.24 -7.04 14.60
N ARG A 129 -13.07 -6.56 14.17
CA ARG A 129 -12.02 -6.04 15.05
C ARG A 129 -12.29 -4.61 15.54
N ASP A 130 -13.23 -3.88 14.94
CA ASP A 130 -13.72 -2.58 15.42
C ASP A 130 -15.19 -2.69 15.89
N PRO A 131 -15.45 -3.31 17.05
CA PRO A 131 -16.80 -3.53 17.54
C PRO A 131 -17.52 -2.23 17.91
N ALA A 132 -16.80 -1.16 18.21
CA ALA A 132 -17.40 0.12 18.60
C ALA A 132 -18.11 0.77 17.41
N TYR A 133 -17.45 0.81 16.25
CA TYR A 133 -18.05 1.32 15.02
C TYR A 133 -19.29 0.51 14.61
N THR A 134 -19.15 -0.81 14.57
CA THR A 134 -20.25 -1.73 14.20
C THR A 134 -21.42 -1.66 15.19
N ALA A 135 -21.17 -1.60 16.49
CA ALA A 135 -22.24 -1.53 17.50
C ALA A 135 -23.05 -0.24 17.38
N VAL A 136 -22.40 0.89 17.12
CA VAL A 136 -23.06 2.19 16.90
C VAL A 136 -23.95 2.12 15.65
N GLN A 137 -23.46 1.54 14.56
CA GLN A 137 -24.26 1.34 13.35
C GLN A 137 -25.49 0.45 13.59
N ILE A 138 -25.32 -0.69 14.26
CA ILE A 138 -26.43 -1.61 14.59
C ILE A 138 -27.44 -0.91 15.50
N PHE A 139 -26.97 -0.19 16.52
CA PHE A 139 -27.82 0.55 17.45
C PHE A 139 -28.69 1.58 16.73
N PHE A 140 -28.09 2.47 15.93
CA PHE A 140 -28.84 3.49 15.20
C PHE A 140 -29.78 2.88 14.15
N THR A 141 -29.37 1.79 13.49
CA THR A 141 -30.22 1.08 12.53
C THR A 141 -31.46 0.49 13.23
N ILE A 142 -31.30 -0.11 14.41
CA ILE A 142 -32.42 -0.63 15.21
C ILE A 142 -33.35 0.50 15.65
N VAL A 143 -32.80 1.63 16.13
CA VAL A 143 -33.60 2.78 16.55
C VAL A 143 -34.45 3.33 15.40
N VAL A 144 -33.84 3.52 14.23
CA VAL A 144 -34.55 4.00 13.02
C VAL A 144 -35.60 2.98 12.57
N ALA A 145 -35.28 1.67 12.58
CA ALA A 145 -36.23 0.62 12.24
C ALA A 145 -37.44 0.58 13.18
N LEU A 146 -37.24 0.77 14.49
CA LEU A 146 -38.31 0.84 15.47
C LEU A 146 -39.17 2.10 15.30
N MET A 147 -38.55 3.26 15.03
CA MET A 147 -39.30 4.49 14.73
C MET A 147 -40.21 4.29 13.52
N PHE A 148 -39.70 3.80 12.40
CA PHE A 148 -40.52 3.53 11.22
C PHE A 148 -41.57 2.43 11.46
N GLY A 149 -41.21 1.35 12.15
CA GLY A 149 -42.15 0.29 12.53
C GLY A 149 -43.32 0.82 13.36
N SER A 150 -43.06 1.77 14.26
CA SER A 150 -44.09 2.40 15.11
C SER A 150 -44.97 3.41 14.36
N ILE A 151 -44.40 4.23 13.45
CA ILE A 151 -45.13 5.24 12.68
C ILE A 151 -46.18 4.60 11.76
N PHE A 152 -45.86 3.42 11.19
CA PHE A 152 -46.74 2.71 10.27
C PHE A 152 -47.45 1.51 10.91
N TRP A 153 -47.43 1.44 12.24
CA TRP A 153 -48.11 0.40 13.00
C TRP A 153 -49.62 0.46 12.72
N LYS A 154 -50.18 -0.63 12.18
CA LYS A 154 -51.60 -0.78 11.76
C LYS A 154 -52.05 -0.02 10.50
N GLN A 155 -51.15 0.35 9.58
CA GLN A 155 -51.53 1.02 8.31
C GLN A 155 -52.37 0.13 7.35
N GLY A 156 -52.54 -1.17 7.62
CA GLY A 156 -53.21 -2.14 6.74
C GLY A 156 -54.73 -2.01 6.57
N SER A 157 -55.41 -1.09 7.26
CA SER A 157 -56.86 -0.84 7.07
C SER A 157 -57.17 0.42 6.26
N GLN A 158 -56.15 1.06 5.64
CA GLN A 158 -56.29 2.33 4.94
C GLN A 158 -56.74 2.14 3.47
N THR A 159 -57.50 3.09 2.95
CA THR A 159 -58.00 3.10 1.56
C THR A 159 -56.86 3.07 0.52
N PHE A 160 -57.04 2.38 -0.61
CA PHE A 160 -56.05 2.16 -1.69
C PHE A 160 -55.17 3.38 -2.03
N ARG A 161 -55.77 4.58 -2.15
CA ARG A 161 -55.04 5.83 -2.48
C ARG A 161 -54.04 6.27 -1.40
N LYS A 162 -54.37 6.09 -0.11
CA LYS A 162 -53.45 6.39 1.01
C LYS A 162 -52.32 5.35 1.08
N GLN A 163 -52.60 4.11 0.70
CA GLN A 163 -51.61 3.02 0.73
C GLN A 163 -50.54 3.17 -0.36
N VAL A 164 -50.90 3.57 -1.58
CA VAL A 164 -49.92 3.85 -2.65
C VAL A 164 -48.97 4.99 -2.26
N GLN A 165 -49.49 6.06 -1.63
CA GLN A 165 -48.67 7.18 -1.17
C GLN A 165 -47.72 6.78 -0.03
N CYS A 166 -48.19 5.95 0.92
CA CYS A 166 -47.32 5.39 1.97
C CYS A 166 -46.23 4.48 1.39
N ASN A 167 -46.58 3.57 0.47
CA ASN A 167 -45.61 2.66 -0.16
C ASN A 167 -44.53 3.40 -0.96
N GLY A 168 -44.88 4.48 -1.66
CA GLY A 168 -43.91 5.34 -2.35
C GLY A 168 -42.92 6.00 -1.38
N PHE A 169 -43.41 6.48 -0.23
CA PHE A 169 -42.55 7.03 0.81
C PHE A 169 -41.63 5.97 1.41
N HIS A 170 -42.09 4.72 1.61
CA HIS A 170 -41.26 3.63 2.09
C HIS A 170 -40.07 3.31 1.17
N LEU A 171 -40.33 3.21 -0.14
CA LEU A 171 -39.30 2.89 -1.13
C LEU A 171 -38.22 3.97 -1.23
N TYR A 172 -38.63 5.24 -1.11
CA TYR A 172 -37.71 6.38 -1.11
C TYR A 172 -36.79 6.37 0.12
N ASN A 173 -37.36 6.19 1.32
CA ASN A 173 -36.58 6.16 2.56
C ASN A 173 -35.64 4.95 2.66
N SER A 174 -36.05 3.76 2.20
CA SER A 174 -35.17 2.58 2.19
C SER A 174 -33.96 2.77 1.28
N SER A 175 -34.14 3.47 0.15
CA SER A 175 -33.07 3.78 -0.80
C SER A 175 -32.03 4.74 -0.21
N ILE A 176 -32.47 5.73 0.59
CA ILE A 176 -31.58 6.66 1.29
C ILE A 176 -30.78 5.94 2.36
N ILE A 177 -31.42 5.11 3.19
CA ILE A 177 -30.72 4.35 4.25
C ILE A 177 -29.68 3.39 3.62
N GLY A 178 -30.03 2.73 2.51
CA GLY A 178 -29.09 1.88 1.78
C GLY A 178 -27.86 2.66 1.28
N THR A 179 -28.07 3.88 0.78
CA THR A 179 -26.99 4.76 0.29
C THR A 179 -26.11 5.27 1.45
N GLN A 180 -26.72 5.63 2.58
CA GLN A 180 -26.03 6.07 3.79
C GLN A 180 -25.19 4.95 4.41
N ASN A 181 -25.69 3.71 4.41
CA ASN A 181 -24.94 2.55 4.89
C ASN A 181 -23.79 2.19 3.92
N ALA A 182 -23.98 2.34 2.61
CA ALA A 182 -22.91 2.10 1.64
C ALA A 182 -21.74 3.10 1.78
N SER A 183 -22.03 4.39 2.01
CA SER A 183 -20.99 5.41 2.19
C SER A 183 -20.19 5.22 3.49
N THR A 184 -20.78 4.60 4.51
CA THR A 184 -20.09 4.26 5.77
C THR A 184 -19.06 3.11 5.65
N VAL A 185 -19.02 2.39 4.52
CA VAL A 185 -17.98 1.37 4.26
C VAL A 185 -16.70 2.00 3.65
N GLN A 186 -16.78 3.24 3.15
CA GLN A 186 -15.68 3.90 2.46
C GLN A 186 -14.44 4.25 3.32
N PRO A 187 -14.50 4.49 4.66
CA PRO A 187 -13.32 4.98 5.37
C PRO A 187 -12.40 3.88 5.92
N VAL A 188 -12.73 2.58 5.81
CA VAL A 188 -11.89 1.48 6.34
C VAL A 188 -10.88 0.95 5.32
N VAL A 189 -10.91 1.43 4.07
CA VAL A 189 -9.99 1.00 2.99
C VAL A 189 -8.91 2.06 2.69
N VAL A 190 -8.94 3.21 3.40
CA VAL A 190 -7.99 4.30 3.20
C VAL A 190 -7.30 4.65 4.51
N VAL A 191 -6.46 3.73 4.99
CA VAL A 191 -5.30 4.02 5.85
C VAL A 191 -4.16 3.13 5.40
#